data_AF-A0A1S2L1F0-F1
#
_entry.id   AF-A0A1S2L1F0-F1
#
_cell.length_a   1.000
_cell.length_b   1.000
_cell.length_c   1.000
_cell.angle_alpha   90.00
_cell.angle_beta   90.00
_cell.angle_gamma   90.00
#
_symmetry.space_group_name_H-M   'P 1'
#
loop_
_entity.id
_entity.type
_entity.pdbx_description
1 polymer ?
#
loop_
_entity_poly.entity_id
_entity_poly.type
_entity_poly.pdbx_seq_one_letter_code
_entity_poly.pdbx_strand_id
1 'polypeptide(L)'
;MESNEEKLQRLEFYQEILLTVMNNAYPFYALIINNELSKSEVEDIYLLCTKLNNELKKQKEEGFVTFLPLLTHFVGMLNYKLEPHETIDALYEQNIYRDLMAELKKIIRNP
;
A
#
# COMPACT_ATOMS: atom_id res chain seq x y z
N MET A 1 -20.27 -26.78 23.65
CA MET A 1 -18.92 -26.54 23.13
C MET A 1 -19.09 -25.68 21.90
N GLU A 2 -18.35 -24.59 21.81
CA GLU A 2 -18.40 -23.70 20.65
C GLU A 2 -17.80 -24.40 19.41
N SER A 3 -18.46 -24.27 18.26
CA SER A 3 -18.03 -24.81 16.98
C SER A 3 -16.86 -24.04 16.39
N ASN A 4 -16.17 -24.61 15.40
CA ASN A 4 -15.11 -23.89 14.69
C ASN A 4 -15.64 -22.71 13.87
N GLU A 5 -16.88 -22.80 13.38
CA GLU A 5 -17.55 -21.73 12.64
C GLU A 5 -17.88 -20.54 13.54
N GLU A 6 -18.41 -20.81 14.74
CA GLU A 6 -18.67 -19.77 15.76
C GLU A 6 -17.37 -19.07 16.20
N LYS A 7 -16.26 -19.81 16.31
CA LYS A 7 -14.95 -19.22 16.59
C LYS A 7 -14.44 -18.32 15.46
N LEU A 8 -14.66 -18.72 14.20
CA LEU A 8 -14.24 -17.95 13.03
C LEU A 8 -15.03 -16.63 12.94
N GLN A 9 -16.36 -16.70 13.04
CA GLN A 9 -17.23 -15.52 13.02
C GLN A 9 -16.87 -14.52 14.12
N ARG A 10 -16.51 -15.01 15.31
CA ARG A 10 -16.06 -14.14 16.40
C ARG A 10 -14.71 -13.46 16.08
N LEU A 11 -13.79 -14.14 15.42
CA LEU A 11 -12.52 -13.55 15.00
C LEU A 11 -12.72 -12.48 13.92
N GLU A 12 -13.58 -12.76 12.94
CA GLU A 12 -13.97 -11.79 11.90
C GLU A 12 -14.59 -10.54 12.52
N PHE A 13 -15.53 -10.71 13.46
CA PHE A 13 -16.14 -9.61 14.20
C PHE A 13 -15.13 -8.77 14.99
N TYR A 14 -14.15 -9.40 15.66
CA TYR A 14 -13.08 -8.66 16.34
C TYR A 14 -12.18 -7.91 15.36
N GLN A 15 -11.93 -8.46 14.18
CA GLN A 15 -11.17 -7.81 13.13
C GLN A 15 -11.87 -6.56 12.60
N GLU A 16 -13.19 -6.63 12.37
CA GLU A 16 -14.01 -5.47 12.00
C GLU A 16 -13.93 -4.36 13.06
N ILE A 17 -14.07 -4.71 14.35
CA ILE A 17 -13.93 -3.73 15.44
C ILE A 17 -12.53 -3.10 15.44
N LEU A 18 -11.48 -3.91 15.36
CA LEU A 18 -10.10 -3.41 15.35
C LEU A 18 -9.87 -2.44 14.18
N LEU A 19 -10.42 -2.73 13.01
CA LEU A 19 -10.37 -1.84 11.86
C LEU A 19 -11.02 -0.48 12.14
N THR A 20 -12.20 -0.44 12.75
CA THR A 20 -12.87 0.83 13.09
C THR A 20 -12.02 1.73 14.00
N VAL A 21 -11.21 1.13 14.88
CA VAL A 21 -10.31 1.86 15.80
C VAL A 21 -9.05 2.34 15.07
N MET A 22 -8.53 1.56 14.11
CA MET A 22 -7.27 1.86 13.40
C MET A 22 -7.42 2.82 12.23
N ASN A 23 -8.62 2.98 11.68
CA ASN A 23 -8.85 3.51 10.33
C ASN A 23 -8.24 4.90 10.05
N ASN A 24 -8.10 5.75 11.08
CA ASN A 24 -7.56 7.11 10.92
C ASN A 24 -6.02 7.18 11.00
N ALA A 25 -5.37 6.22 11.66
CA ALA A 25 -3.92 6.22 11.83
C ALA A 25 -3.21 5.29 10.84
N TYR A 26 -3.94 4.30 10.31
CA TYR A 26 -3.36 3.22 9.51
C TYR A 26 -4.14 2.91 8.22
N PRO A 27 -4.24 3.84 7.25
CA PRO A 27 -5.00 3.64 6.02
C PRO A 27 -4.51 2.47 5.14
N PHE A 28 -3.20 2.25 4.95
CA PHE A 28 -2.73 1.12 4.11
C PHE A 28 -2.99 -0.25 4.76
N TYR A 29 -2.98 -0.35 6.09
CA TYR A 29 -3.36 -1.59 6.77
C TYR A 29 -4.87 -1.84 6.68
N ALA A 30 -5.67 -0.77 6.70
CA ALA A 30 -7.10 -0.88 6.40
C ALA A 30 -7.32 -1.41 4.97
N LEU A 31 -6.57 -0.92 3.97
CA LEU A 31 -6.65 -1.44 2.60
C LEU A 31 -6.29 -2.92 2.50
N ILE A 32 -5.24 -3.36 3.18
CA ILE A 32 -4.82 -4.77 3.21
C ILE A 32 -5.96 -5.66 3.71
N ILE A 33 -6.61 -5.26 4.80
CA ILE A 33 -7.66 -6.06 5.41
C ILE A 33 -8.94 -6.01 4.59
N ASN A 34 -9.38 -4.81 4.18
CA ASN A 34 -10.64 -4.62 3.45
C ASN A 34 -10.64 -5.29 2.08
N ASN A 35 -9.47 -5.44 1.45
CA ASN A 35 -9.32 -6.11 0.16
C ASN A 35 -8.83 -7.56 0.31
N GLU A 36 -8.80 -8.10 1.53
CA GLU A 36 -8.45 -9.50 1.82
C GLU A 36 -7.11 -9.92 1.18
N LEU A 37 -6.08 -9.09 1.38
CA LEU A 37 -4.75 -9.42 0.91
C LEU A 37 -4.14 -10.51 1.79
N SER A 38 -3.63 -11.55 1.15
CA SER A 38 -2.81 -12.56 1.79
C SER A 38 -1.43 -12.00 2.17
N LYS A 39 -0.75 -12.70 3.07
CA LYS A 39 0.61 -12.32 3.51
C LYS A 39 1.59 -12.17 2.33
N SER A 40 1.56 -13.10 1.37
CA SER A 40 2.43 -13.03 0.19
C SER A 40 2.12 -11.82 -0.69
N GLU A 41 0.83 -11.49 -0.87
CA GLU A 41 0.43 -10.31 -1.64
C GLU A 41 0.91 -9.01 -0.98
N VAL A 42 0.89 -8.95 0.36
CA VAL A 42 1.45 -7.82 1.11
C VAL A 42 2.97 -7.75 0.96
N GLU A 43 3.66 -8.88 1.06
CA GLU A 43 5.12 -8.96 0.87
C GLU A 43 5.54 -8.49 -0.53
N ASP A 44 4.79 -8.86 -1.56
CA ASP A 44 5.03 -8.43 -2.94
C ASP A 44 4.92 -6.90 -3.09
N ILE A 45 3.98 -6.26 -2.40
CA ILE A 45 3.84 -4.79 -2.39
C ILE A 45 5.06 -4.14 -1.75
N TYR A 46 5.53 -4.67 -0.60
CA TYR A 46 6.73 -4.15 0.05
C TYR A 46 7.98 -4.35 -0.81
N LEU A 47 8.09 -5.47 -1.51
CA LEU A 47 9.18 -5.76 -2.43
C LEU A 47 9.18 -4.79 -3.61
N LEU A 48 8.02 -4.56 -4.23
CA LEU A 48 7.84 -3.58 -5.29
C LEU A 48 8.27 -2.18 -4.83
N CYS A 49 7.76 -1.72 -3.68
CA CYS A 49 8.10 -0.41 -3.14
C CYS A 49 9.59 -0.29 -2.80
N THR A 50 10.21 -1.33 -2.26
CA THR A 50 11.66 -1.37 -1.99
C THR A 50 12.46 -1.17 -3.27
N LYS A 51 12.11 -1.92 -4.32
CA LYS A 51 12.77 -1.84 -5.63
C LYS A 51 12.67 -0.43 -6.21
N LEU A 52 11.46 0.13 -6.24
CA LEU A 52 11.22 1.46 -6.79
C LEU A 52 11.86 2.58 -5.96
N ASN A 53 11.90 2.44 -4.64
CA ASN A 53 12.54 3.42 -3.77
C ASN A 53 14.05 3.43 -3.93
N ASN A 54 14.66 2.27 -4.14
CA ASN A 54 16.10 2.19 -4.45
C ASN A 54 16.41 2.81 -5.81
N GLU A 55 15.59 2.51 -6.82
CA GLU A 55 15.73 3.11 -8.16
C GLU A 55 15.53 4.63 -8.11
N LEU A 56 14.57 5.13 -7.33
CA LEU A 56 14.36 6.57 -7.13
C LEU A 56 15.61 7.25 -6.56
N LYS A 57 16.24 6.67 -5.54
CA LYS A 57 17.47 7.22 -4.93
C LYS A 57 18.58 7.32 -5.97
N LYS A 58 18.77 6.24 -6.73
CA LYS A 58 19.76 6.20 -7.82
C LYS A 58 19.48 7.27 -8.89
N GLN A 59 18.23 7.38 -9.36
CA GLN A 59 17.86 8.38 -10.36
C GLN A 59 18.06 9.82 -9.83
N LYS A 60 17.79 10.08 -8.55
CA LYS A 60 18.08 11.37 -7.92
C LYS A 60 19.57 11.67 -7.86
N GLU A 61 20.41 10.69 -7.52
CA GLU A 61 21.86 10.82 -7.52
C GLU A 61 22.42 11.07 -8.94
N GLU A 62 21.79 10.50 -9.96
CA GLU A 62 22.12 10.70 -11.38
C GLU A 62 21.56 12.04 -11.95
N GLY A 63 20.82 12.82 -11.16
CA GLY A 63 20.32 14.14 -11.54
C GLY A 63 18.97 14.15 -12.29
N PHE A 64 18.22 13.05 -12.26
CA PHE A 64 16.89 12.99 -12.86
C PHE A 64 15.89 13.88 -12.09
N VAL A 65 14.99 14.51 -12.84
CA VAL A 65 13.95 15.41 -12.31
C VAL A 65 12.53 14.90 -12.51
N THR A 66 12.34 13.84 -13.31
CA THR A 66 11.03 13.22 -13.59
C THR A 66 11.08 11.73 -13.32
N PHE A 67 10.02 11.20 -12.70
CA PHE A 67 9.95 9.79 -12.26
C PHE A 67 8.73 9.04 -12.82
N LEU A 68 8.17 9.47 -13.95
CA LEU A 68 7.03 8.82 -14.60
C LEU A 68 7.23 7.31 -14.83
N PRO A 69 8.42 6.81 -15.24
CA PRO A 69 8.64 5.37 -15.37
C PRO A 69 8.44 4.60 -14.06
N LEU A 70 8.72 5.21 -12.90
CA LEU A 70 8.47 4.59 -11.60
C LEU A 70 6.97 4.48 -11.30
N LEU A 71 6.19 5.49 -11.68
CA LEU A 71 4.73 5.44 -11.55
C LEU A 71 4.14 4.36 -12.45
N THR A 72 4.54 4.31 -13.72
CA THR A 72 4.06 3.29 -14.66
C THR A 72 4.39 1.88 -14.15
N HIS A 73 5.60 1.68 -13.61
CA HIS A 73 6.00 0.42 -13.02
C HIS A 73 5.19 0.10 -11.76
N PHE A 74 4.97 1.07 -10.87
CA PHE A 74 4.13 0.89 -9.69
C PHE A 74 2.73 0.43 -10.08
N VAL A 75 2.04 1.17 -10.96
CA VAL A 75 0.68 0.84 -11.42
C VAL A 75 0.63 -0.52 -12.12
N GLY A 76 1.61 -0.81 -12.98
CA GLY A 76 1.63 -2.06 -13.75
C GLY A 76 1.92 -3.32 -12.92
N MET A 77 2.56 -3.19 -11.76
CA MET A 77 2.92 -4.32 -10.90
C MET A 77 2.15 -4.38 -9.58
N LEU A 78 1.32 -3.37 -9.31
CA LEU A 78 0.50 -3.36 -8.10
C LEU A 78 -0.50 -4.52 -8.14
N ASN A 79 -0.80 -5.07 -6.96
CA ASN A 79 -1.83 -6.10 -6.83
C ASN A 79 -3.18 -5.57 -7.36
N TYR A 80 -3.85 -6.34 -8.21
CA TYR A 80 -5.11 -5.96 -8.87
C TYR A 80 -6.27 -5.69 -7.89
N LYS A 81 -6.17 -6.16 -6.64
CA LYS A 81 -7.13 -5.89 -5.56
C LYS A 81 -7.01 -4.46 -5.02
N LEU A 82 -5.95 -3.73 -5.38
CA LEU A 82 -5.67 -2.41 -4.86
C LEU A 82 -5.79 -1.36 -5.97
N GLU A 83 -6.45 -0.24 -5.64
CA GLU A 83 -6.49 0.92 -6.52
C GLU A 83 -5.18 1.72 -6.36
N PRO A 84 -4.48 2.07 -7.47
CA PRO A 84 -3.18 2.73 -7.38
C PRO A 84 -3.17 4.09 -6.67
N HIS A 85 -4.14 4.97 -6.93
CA HIS A 85 -4.18 6.28 -6.29
C HIS A 85 -4.42 6.18 -4.78
N GLU A 86 -5.39 5.37 -4.38
CA GLU A 86 -5.74 5.08 -2.99
C GLU A 86 -4.55 4.45 -2.25
N THR A 87 -3.85 3.53 -2.90
CA THR A 87 -2.67 2.86 -2.31
C THR A 87 -1.51 3.83 -2.11
N ILE A 88 -1.22 4.69 -3.09
CA ILE A 88 -0.17 5.71 -2.98
C ILE A 88 -0.49 6.68 -1.83
N ASP A 89 -1.75 7.09 -1.73
CA ASP A 89 -2.20 8.01 -0.68
C ASP A 89 -2.11 7.36 0.70
N ALA A 90 -2.57 6.12 0.84
CA ALA A 90 -2.53 5.37 2.08
C ALA A 90 -1.10 5.09 2.56
N LEU A 91 -0.19 4.72 1.66
CA LEU A 91 1.23 4.51 1.98
C LEU A 91 1.90 5.85 2.38
N TYR A 92 1.58 6.93 1.67
CA TYR A 92 2.10 8.27 1.99
C TYR A 92 1.66 8.73 3.38
N GLU A 93 0.38 8.60 3.71
CA GLU A 93 -0.20 9.02 4.99
C GLU A 93 0.34 8.21 6.17
N GLN A 94 0.61 6.93 5.97
CA GLN A 94 1.29 6.08 6.95
C GLN A 94 2.82 6.28 7.05
N ASN A 95 3.41 7.18 6.27
CA ASN A 95 4.88 7.37 6.17
C ASN A 95 5.65 6.12 5.67
N ILE A 96 5.01 5.24 4.90
CA ILE A 96 5.66 4.06 4.31
C ILE A 96 6.21 4.43 2.94
N TYR A 97 7.53 4.27 2.74
CA TYR A 97 8.25 4.73 1.53
C TYR A 97 7.89 6.17 1.13
N ARG A 98 7.80 7.06 2.12
CA ARG A 98 7.22 8.39 1.98
C ARG A 98 7.78 9.20 0.81
N ASP A 99 9.11 9.18 0.61
CA ASP A 99 9.75 9.92 -0.48
C ASP A 99 9.32 9.41 -1.86
N LEU A 100 9.23 8.09 -2.03
CA LEU A 100 8.71 7.48 -3.25
C LEU A 100 7.27 7.90 -3.49
N MET A 101 6.40 7.72 -2.49
CA MET A 101 4.98 8.06 -2.63
C MET A 101 4.77 9.56 -2.90
N ALA A 102 5.62 10.43 -2.34
CA ALA A 102 5.56 11.86 -2.62
C ALA A 102 5.84 12.18 -4.09
N GLU A 103 6.85 11.55 -4.70
CA GLU A 103 7.15 11.74 -6.13
C GLU A 103 6.05 11.17 -7.02
N LEU A 104 5.54 9.97 -6.71
CA LEU A 104 4.44 9.37 -7.46
C LEU A 104 3.17 10.25 -7.41
N LYS A 105 2.83 10.76 -6.22
CA LYS A 105 1.67 11.63 -6.00
C LYS A 105 1.76 12.97 -6.72
N LYS A 106 2.97 13.54 -6.88
CA LYS A 106 3.17 14.76 -7.70
C LYS A 106 2.81 14.54 -9.15
N ILE A 107 3.20 13.39 -9.72
CA ILE A 107 2.94 13.05 -11.13
C ILE A 107 1.44 12.86 -11.36
N ILE A 108 0.74 12.20 -10.43
CA ILE A 108 -0.70 11.99 -10.49
C ILE A 108 -1.49 13.31 -10.45
N ARG A 109 -1.05 14.26 -9.61
CA ARG A 109 -1.74 15.55 -9.42
C ARG A 109 -1.49 16.54 -10.56
N ASN A 110 -0.38 16.40 -11.28
CA ASN A 110 -0.02 17.20 -12.44
C ASN A 110 0.19 16.28 -13.66
N PRO A 111 -0.89 15.77 -14.27
CA PRO A 111 -0.82 14.88 -15.43
C PRO A 111 -0.27 15.57 -16.68
#